data_AF-A0A2D6LPL9-F1
#
_entry.id   AF-A0A2D6LPL9-F1
#
_cell.length_a   1.000
_cell.length_b   1.000
_cell.length_c   1.000
_cell.angle_alpha   90.00
_cell.angle_beta   90.00
_cell.angle_gamma   90.00
#
_symmetry.space_group_name_H-M   'P 1'
#
loop_
_entity.id
_entity.type
_entity.pdbx_description
1 polymer ?
#
loop_
_entity_poly.entity_id
_entity_poly.type
_entity_poly.pdbx_seq_one_letter_code
_entity_poly.pdbx_strand_id
1 'polypeptide(L)'
;MDKEKILKDSVRKLLGLNISDKEIIENMKNVGVTSDQAARILKETKDELSGKAAKPSVPKKGSSEEKESLDIYSKVYDNLDDGDLKAPLISKPIKNPQYNASGGSTDISKLWEKGIMATVDSKLGEMERIQKELDEVLDKKIKEKIAIETKKFETVINSHRELNNGKIDAHLDEKSNEIKKVIESRAKHMEDLNVKVQGQVAKIQGEKKFNAELLNNINDKVKGLDSVKSQMISDTNTAIIGAESKFNEFMEESIKKRDDMEARVNRTLQLESKITEGLLEDAKQKIDGLKLEKQEELTTRIQNELAEFEEMAAKVDPQSINERLVKMKELEGHLISRQKEIDSHIDERFIDYTKELNVFKKEIKKIDDSNLEELKKQYAANVDDLFAKNLIQWDKKLKSKEKEIDDLKEQIDLEKFNATMESLELFKQQFLNTVNKSIQDYNKSKRELAQSIIDRDKAINDYLKKIDSKMQDLNSFEKRFASEVAGLIDKIPEEKGSKKNSLKNQKSK
;
A
#
# COMPACT_ATOMS: atom_id res chain seq x y z
N MET A 1 -11.40 29.63 -8.92
CA MET A 1 -10.03 29.35 -9.39
C MET A 1 -10.11 29.00 -10.87
N ASP A 2 -9.09 29.34 -11.65
CA ASP A 2 -9.05 29.00 -13.08
C ASP A 2 -8.65 27.53 -13.25
N LYS A 3 -9.55 26.72 -13.84
CA LYS A 3 -9.34 25.29 -14.04
C LYS A 3 -8.27 25.00 -15.08
N GLU A 4 -8.15 25.83 -16.12
CA GLU A 4 -7.20 25.59 -17.21
C GLU A 4 -5.77 25.79 -16.72
N LYS A 5 -5.52 26.83 -15.91
CA LYS A 5 -4.23 27.08 -15.28
C LYS A 5 -3.77 25.92 -14.39
N ILE A 6 -4.67 25.34 -13.58
CA ILE A 6 -4.37 24.18 -12.74
C ILE A 6 -4.01 22.95 -13.58
N LEU A 7 -4.69 22.74 -14.72
CA LEU A 7 -4.36 21.67 -15.65
C LEU A 7 -2.99 21.90 -16.33
N LYS A 8 -2.69 23.12 -16.80
CA LYS A 8 -1.37 23.47 -17.37
C LYS A 8 -0.23 23.27 -16.36
N ASP A 9 -0.40 23.69 -15.11
CA ASP A 9 0.61 23.51 -14.06
C ASP A 9 0.82 22.01 -13.69
N SER A 10 -0.24 21.19 -13.75
CA SER A 10 -0.14 19.73 -13.60
C SER A 10 0.58 19.07 -14.79
N VAL A 11 0.24 19.43 -16.02
CA VAL A 11 0.92 18.96 -17.24
C VAL A 11 2.40 19.34 -17.22
N ARG A 12 2.74 20.56 -16.80
CA ARG A 12 4.13 21.03 -16.66
C ARG A 12 4.94 20.16 -15.71
N LYS A 13 4.34 19.67 -14.62
CA LYS A 13 4.97 18.72 -13.69
C LYS A 13 5.15 17.32 -14.30
N LEU A 14 4.15 16.80 -15.01
CA LEU A 14 4.25 15.48 -15.66
C LEU A 14 5.32 15.45 -16.76
N LEU A 15 5.43 16.53 -17.55
CA LEU A 15 6.51 16.70 -18.53
C LEU A 15 7.89 16.77 -17.86
N GLY A 16 8.01 17.44 -16.71
CA GLY A 16 9.25 17.47 -15.92
C GLY A 16 9.66 16.12 -15.32
N LEU A 17 8.78 15.11 -15.34
CA LEU A 17 9.04 13.73 -14.93
C LEU A 17 9.33 12.80 -16.13
N ASN A 18 9.49 13.34 -17.35
CA ASN A 18 9.69 12.61 -18.61
C ASN A 18 8.56 11.59 -18.94
N ILE A 19 7.34 11.81 -18.45
CA ILE A 19 6.17 10.99 -18.76
C ILE A 19 5.72 11.26 -20.21
N SER A 20 5.30 10.22 -20.95
CA SER A 20 5.01 10.37 -22.37
C SER A 20 3.70 11.12 -22.65
N ASP A 21 3.64 11.80 -23.80
CA ASP A 21 2.46 12.55 -24.26
C ASP A 21 1.15 11.74 -24.23
N LYS A 22 1.25 10.43 -24.53
CA LYS A 22 0.10 9.51 -24.50
C LYS A 22 -0.41 9.29 -23.08
N GLU A 23 0.50 9.02 -22.14
CA GLU A 23 0.18 8.84 -20.72
C GLU A 23 -0.34 10.14 -20.09
N ILE A 24 0.17 11.31 -20.51
CA ILE A 24 -0.36 12.60 -20.03
C ILE A 24 -1.80 12.81 -20.53
N ILE A 25 -2.08 12.55 -21.81
CA ILE A 25 -3.44 12.65 -22.37
C ILE A 25 -4.38 11.64 -21.70
N GLU A 26 -3.94 10.40 -21.45
CA GLU A 26 -4.73 9.37 -20.78
C GLU A 26 -5.01 9.72 -19.31
N ASN A 27 -4.03 10.26 -18.58
CA ASN A 27 -4.23 10.77 -17.22
C ASN A 27 -5.20 11.97 -17.18
N MET A 28 -5.12 12.92 -18.13
CA MET A 28 -6.07 14.02 -18.22
C MET A 28 -7.49 13.53 -18.56
N LYS A 29 -7.61 12.50 -19.40
CA LYS A 29 -8.88 11.84 -19.72
C LYS A 29 -9.50 11.17 -18.50
N ASN A 30 -8.70 10.56 -17.63
CA ASN A 30 -9.16 9.98 -16.36
C ASN A 30 -9.66 11.04 -15.36
N VAL A 31 -9.27 12.32 -15.53
CA VAL A 31 -9.77 13.48 -14.76
C VAL A 31 -10.97 14.16 -15.48
N GLY A 32 -11.47 13.59 -16.57
CA GLY A 32 -12.67 14.05 -17.28
C GLY A 32 -12.44 15.12 -18.36
N VAL A 33 -11.19 15.37 -18.76
CA VAL A 33 -10.87 16.25 -19.90
C VAL A 33 -11.00 15.47 -21.21
N THR A 34 -11.56 16.05 -22.28
CA THR A 34 -11.65 15.34 -23.56
C THR A 34 -10.27 15.15 -24.19
N SER A 35 -10.10 14.13 -25.04
CA SER A 35 -8.79 13.82 -25.65
C SER A 35 -8.22 15.00 -26.44
N ASP A 36 -9.08 15.77 -27.13
CA ASP A 36 -8.68 16.92 -27.94
C ASP A 36 -8.33 18.14 -27.07
N GLN A 37 -9.06 18.34 -25.96
CA GLN A 37 -8.72 19.35 -24.96
C GLN A 37 -7.40 19.02 -24.26
N ALA A 38 -7.18 17.77 -23.89
CA ALA A 38 -5.94 17.30 -23.28
C ALA A 38 -4.75 17.46 -24.24
N ALA A 39 -4.89 17.04 -25.50
CA ALA A 39 -3.87 17.23 -26.54
C ALA A 39 -3.58 18.72 -26.80
N ARG A 40 -4.60 19.58 -26.78
CA ARG A 40 -4.43 21.03 -26.92
C ARG A 40 -3.70 21.64 -25.73
N ILE A 41 -4.12 21.35 -24.50
CA ILE A 41 -3.48 21.86 -23.27
C ILE A 41 -2.03 21.37 -23.19
N LEU A 42 -1.76 20.11 -23.55
CA LEU A 42 -0.41 19.55 -23.63
C LEU A 42 0.45 20.29 -24.66
N LYS A 43 -0.08 20.55 -25.85
CA LYS A 43 0.63 21.31 -26.89
C LYS A 43 0.91 22.74 -26.43
N GLU A 44 -0.09 23.47 -25.93
CA GLU A 44 0.11 24.84 -25.44
C GLU A 44 1.15 24.89 -24.31
N THR A 45 1.13 23.92 -23.38
CA THR A 45 2.13 23.84 -22.30
C THR A 45 3.53 23.54 -22.83
N LYS A 46 3.68 22.77 -23.92
CA LYS A 46 4.97 22.53 -24.60
C LYS A 46 5.45 23.73 -25.41
N ASP A 47 4.55 24.44 -26.08
CA ASP A 47 4.88 25.66 -26.83
C ASP A 47 5.31 26.78 -25.85
N GLU A 48 4.62 26.90 -24.69
CA GLU A 48 5.04 27.73 -23.53
C GLU A 48 6.44 27.34 -23.02
N LEU A 49 6.67 26.05 -22.71
CA LEU A 49 7.94 25.55 -22.15
C LEU A 49 9.14 25.66 -23.12
N SER A 50 8.90 25.55 -24.42
CA SER A 50 9.95 25.63 -25.44
C SER A 50 10.32 27.06 -25.84
N GLY A 51 9.72 28.08 -25.21
CA GLY A 51 10.00 29.49 -25.48
C GLY A 51 9.53 29.99 -26.84
N LYS A 52 8.74 29.19 -27.58
CA LYS A 52 8.20 29.60 -28.89
C LYS A 52 6.99 30.51 -28.69
N ALA A 53 7.26 31.81 -28.61
CA ALA A 53 6.24 32.85 -28.52
C ALA A 53 5.14 32.67 -29.58
N ALA A 54 3.91 32.43 -29.11
CA ALA A 54 2.78 32.06 -29.97
C ALA A 54 2.32 33.25 -30.83
N LYS A 55 2.22 33.03 -32.15
CA LYS A 55 1.45 33.93 -33.03
C LYS A 55 -0.06 33.61 -32.89
N PRO A 56 -0.93 34.61 -32.76
CA PRO A 56 -2.37 34.38 -32.59
C PRO A 56 -3.00 33.80 -33.86
N SER A 57 -3.77 32.73 -33.71
CA SER A 57 -4.54 32.12 -34.79
C SER A 57 -5.94 32.74 -34.90
N VAL A 58 -6.26 33.27 -36.08
CA VAL A 58 -7.56 33.89 -36.40
C VAL A 58 -8.62 32.79 -36.63
N PRO A 59 -9.85 32.92 -36.09
CA PRO A 59 -10.91 31.94 -36.33
C PRO A 59 -11.40 31.97 -37.79
N LYS A 60 -11.53 30.79 -38.41
CA LYS A 60 -12.19 30.63 -39.72
C LYS A 60 -13.55 29.95 -39.57
N LYS A 61 -14.48 30.30 -40.47
CA LYS A 61 -15.93 30.01 -40.40
C LYS A 61 -16.46 29.74 -41.82
N GLY A 62 -17.22 28.67 -42.00
CA GLY A 62 -17.71 28.21 -43.32
C GLY A 62 -16.64 27.50 -44.17
N SER A 63 -16.98 26.77 -45.23
CA SER A 63 -18.30 26.39 -45.78
C SER A 63 -18.19 25.04 -46.52
N SER A 64 -19.24 24.21 -46.55
CA SER A 64 -20.13 23.90 -47.71
C SER A 64 -19.48 23.20 -48.92
N GLU A 65 -20.21 22.19 -49.45
CA GLU A 65 -20.13 21.64 -50.83
C GLU A 65 -18.83 20.87 -51.21
N GLU A 66 -18.82 19.91 -52.15
CA GLU A 66 -19.87 19.32 -53.00
C GLU A 66 -19.46 17.88 -53.45
N LYS A 67 -20.44 16.98 -53.70
CA LYS A 67 -20.37 15.80 -54.63
C LYS A 67 -19.23 14.78 -54.40
N GLU A 68 -19.03 13.68 -55.13
CA GLU A 68 -19.92 12.65 -55.73
C GLU A 68 -19.10 11.32 -55.75
N SER A 69 -19.63 10.11 -55.90
CA SER A 69 -21.01 9.60 -56.07
C SER A 69 -21.13 8.35 -55.14
N LEU A 70 -21.93 7.27 -55.30
CA LEU A 70 -22.82 6.72 -56.34
C LEU A 70 -23.84 5.81 -55.60
N ASP A 71 -25.10 5.73 -56.05
CA ASP A 71 -26.14 4.94 -55.38
C ASP A 71 -26.85 3.99 -56.35
N ILE A 72 -26.74 2.67 -56.11
CA ILE A 72 -27.38 1.62 -56.91
C ILE A 72 -27.80 0.46 -56.00
N TYR A 73 -29.05 0.46 -55.52
CA TYR A 73 -30.00 -0.64 -55.77
C TYR A 73 -31.44 -0.32 -55.30
N SER A 74 -32.41 -0.95 -55.95
CA SER A 74 -33.76 -1.24 -55.41
C SER A 74 -34.70 -0.05 -55.09
N LYS A 75 -35.33 0.54 -56.12
CA LYS A 75 -36.66 1.18 -55.99
C LYS A 75 -37.41 1.41 -57.31
N VAL A 76 -37.98 0.35 -57.90
CA VAL A 76 -39.14 0.45 -58.81
C VAL A 76 -40.05 -0.77 -58.61
N TYR A 77 -41.21 -0.54 -58.00
CA TYR A 77 -42.48 -1.22 -58.27
C TYR A 77 -43.61 -0.23 -57.95
N ASP A 78 -44.81 -0.52 -58.44
CA ASP A 78 -46.06 0.20 -58.25
C ASP A 78 -46.12 1.65 -58.79
N ASN A 79 -46.72 1.78 -59.97
CA ASN A 79 -48.00 2.49 -60.08
C ASN A 79 -48.84 1.90 -61.23
N LEU A 80 -50.17 2.06 -61.12
CA LEU A 80 -51.14 1.68 -62.16
C LEU A 80 -51.31 2.82 -63.16
N ASP A 81 -51.71 2.50 -64.39
CA ASP A 81 -52.73 3.28 -65.11
C ASP A 81 -53.44 2.42 -66.18
N ASP A 82 -54.58 2.90 -66.68
CA ASP A 82 -55.48 2.20 -67.63
C ASP A 82 -54.94 2.13 -69.08
N GLY A 83 -55.38 1.13 -69.86
CA GLY A 83 -54.83 0.89 -71.21
C GLY A 83 -55.54 -0.16 -72.09
N ASP A 84 -56.83 0.04 -72.35
CA ASP A 84 -57.70 -0.64 -73.35
C ASP A 84 -57.00 -1.21 -74.62
N LEU A 85 -57.31 -2.48 -74.99
CA LEU A 85 -57.86 -2.88 -76.32
C LEU A 85 -57.84 -4.40 -76.66
N LYS A 86 -59.03 -5.00 -76.56
CA LYS A 86 -59.65 -6.01 -77.48
C LYS A 86 -58.83 -7.20 -78.01
N ALA A 87 -59.18 -8.40 -77.55
CA ALA A 87 -59.12 -9.64 -78.33
C ALA A 87 -60.43 -9.86 -79.14
N PRO A 88 -60.37 -10.43 -80.37
CA PRO A 88 -61.57 -10.82 -81.13
C PRO A 88 -62.02 -12.26 -80.81
N LEU A 89 -63.30 -12.44 -80.50
CA LEU A 89 -63.90 -13.76 -80.24
C LEU A 89 -64.58 -14.38 -81.47
N ILE A 90 -64.69 -15.71 -81.45
CA ILE A 90 -65.27 -16.56 -82.49
C ILE A 90 -66.78 -16.34 -82.61
N SER A 91 -67.32 -16.23 -83.83
CA SER A 91 -68.69 -16.65 -84.13
C SER A 91 -68.91 -17.05 -85.60
N LYS A 92 -69.85 -17.97 -85.80
CA LYS A 92 -70.51 -18.36 -87.07
C LYS A 92 -72.03 -18.35 -86.80
N PRO A 93 -72.89 -18.72 -87.76
CA PRO A 93 -73.21 -18.00 -89.00
C PRO A 93 -74.70 -17.60 -89.04
N ILE A 94 -75.10 -16.69 -89.93
CA ILE A 94 -76.52 -16.34 -90.12
C ILE A 94 -76.97 -16.71 -91.54
N LYS A 95 -78.10 -17.43 -91.63
CA LYS A 95 -78.83 -17.69 -92.88
C LYS A 95 -79.80 -16.53 -93.14
N ASN A 96 -80.09 -16.23 -94.40
CA ASN A 96 -81.45 -15.85 -94.78
C ASN A 96 -81.73 -16.17 -96.27
N PRO A 97 -82.90 -16.73 -96.63
CA PRO A 97 -83.35 -16.90 -98.01
C PRO A 97 -84.35 -15.81 -98.42
N GLN A 98 -84.61 -15.64 -99.73
CA GLN A 98 -85.96 -15.32 -100.27
C GLN A 98 -86.00 -15.28 -101.81
N TYR A 99 -87.12 -15.78 -102.38
CA TYR A 99 -87.80 -15.30 -103.60
C TYR A 99 -87.10 -15.55 -104.99
N ASN A 100 -87.81 -15.73 -106.12
CA ASN A 100 -89.27 -15.76 -106.32
C ASN A 100 -89.76 -16.55 -107.57
N ALA A 101 -91.08 -16.82 -107.56
CA ALA A 101 -92.00 -16.84 -108.72
C ALA A 101 -91.89 -17.93 -109.82
N SER A 102 -92.95 -18.01 -110.64
CA SER A 102 -93.24 -19.10 -111.58
C SER A 102 -93.95 -18.60 -112.85
N GLY A 103 -93.89 -19.41 -113.92
CA GLY A 103 -94.65 -19.21 -115.16
C GLY A 103 -93.99 -18.27 -116.18
N GLY A 104 -94.35 -18.34 -117.48
CA GLY A 104 -95.30 -19.30 -118.04
C GLY A 104 -95.83 -18.96 -119.44
N SER A 105 -94.98 -18.95 -120.47
CA SER A 105 -95.42 -18.94 -121.88
C SER A 105 -94.52 -19.80 -122.77
N THR A 106 -94.99 -20.15 -123.96
CA THR A 106 -94.25 -20.91 -124.98
C THR A 106 -93.93 -20.00 -126.17
N ASP A 107 -92.65 -19.87 -126.50
CA ASP A 107 -92.19 -19.40 -127.80
C ASP A 107 -90.89 -20.12 -128.18
N ILE A 108 -90.55 -20.10 -129.46
CA ILE A 108 -89.57 -20.98 -130.13
C ILE A 108 -88.12 -20.76 -129.65
N SER A 109 -87.85 -19.63 -128.97
CA SER A 109 -86.58 -19.32 -128.31
C SER A 109 -86.07 -20.45 -127.40
N LYS A 110 -86.96 -21.22 -126.77
CA LYS A 110 -86.60 -22.23 -125.75
C LYS A 110 -85.66 -23.35 -126.22
N LEU A 111 -85.56 -23.63 -127.53
CA LEU A 111 -84.59 -24.61 -128.04
C LEU A 111 -83.17 -24.03 -128.12
N TRP A 112 -83.03 -22.75 -128.49
CA TRP A 112 -81.77 -22.02 -128.39
C TRP A 112 -81.37 -21.81 -126.93
N GLU A 113 -82.32 -21.38 -126.10
CA GLU A 113 -82.14 -21.19 -124.67
C GLU A 113 -81.68 -22.49 -124.00
N LYS A 114 -82.25 -23.65 -124.34
CA LYS A 114 -81.83 -24.96 -123.79
C LYS A 114 -80.46 -25.43 -124.30
N GLY A 115 -80.08 -25.09 -125.53
CA GLY A 115 -78.73 -25.37 -126.06
C GLY A 115 -77.66 -24.49 -125.43
N ILE A 116 -77.96 -23.20 -125.25
CA ILE A 116 -77.09 -22.25 -124.54
C ILE A 116 -77.00 -22.64 -123.06
N MET A 117 -78.11 -22.88 -122.37
CA MET A 117 -78.12 -23.33 -120.97
C MET A 117 -77.31 -24.61 -120.80
N ALA A 118 -77.51 -25.66 -121.61
CA ALA A 118 -76.70 -26.88 -121.50
C ALA A 118 -75.18 -26.64 -121.71
N THR A 119 -74.81 -25.65 -122.53
CA THR A 119 -73.41 -25.23 -122.73
C THR A 119 -72.89 -24.39 -121.55
N VAL A 120 -73.74 -23.53 -120.97
CA VAL A 120 -73.44 -22.71 -119.79
C VAL A 120 -73.36 -23.57 -118.53
N ASP A 121 -74.27 -24.52 -118.32
CA ASP A 121 -74.25 -25.52 -117.25
C ASP A 121 -73.00 -26.40 -117.33
N SER A 122 -72.62 -26.82 -118.55
CA SER A 122 -71.36 -27.54 -118.77
C SER A 122 -70.13 -26.69 -118.43
N LYS A 123 -70.13 -25.40 -118.80
CA LYS A 123 -69.06 -24.46 -118.45
C LYS A 123 -69.06 -24.04 -116.98
N LEU A 124 -70.20 -23.99 -116.33
CA LEU A 124 -70.31 -23.83 -114.87
C LEU A 124 -69.78 -25.07 -114.16
N GLY A 125 -70.10 -26.28 -114.62
CA GLY A 125 -69.51 -27.53 -114.11
C GLY A 125 -68.00 -27.61 -114.31
N GLU A 126 -67.49 -27.14 -115.46
CA GLU A 126 -66.04 -26.95 -115.65
C GLU A 126 -65.46 -25.91 -114.67
N MET A 127 -66.12 -24.77 -114.47
CA MET A 127 -65.65 -23.73 -113.54
C MET A 127 -65.70 -24.17 -112.07
N GLU A 128 -66.76 -24.85 -111.62
CA GLU A 128 -66.85 -25.45 -110.28
C GLU A 128 -65.77 -26.51 -110.08
N ARG A 129 -65.49 -27.34 -111.10
CA ARG A 129 -64.42 -28.33 -111.06
C ARG A 129 -63.04 -27.66 -111.00
N ILE A 130 -62.79 -26.65 -111.83
CA ILE A 130 -61.53 -25.87 -111.82
C ILE A 130 -61.37 -25.14 -110.48
N GLN A 131 -62.43 -24.56 -109.94
CA GLN A 131 -62.43 -23.93 -108.62
C GLN A 131 -62.07 -24.96 -107.54
N LYS A 132 -62.70 -26.14 -107.57
CA LYS A 132 -62.40 -27.21 -106.61
C LYS A 132 -60.97 -27.74 -106.73
N GLU A 133 -60.46 -27.94 -107.95
CA GLU A 133 -59.07 -28.34 -108.18
C GLU A 133 -58.08 -27.24 -107.72
N LEU A 134 -58.42 -25.96 -107.94
CA LEU A 134 -57.65 -24.82 -107.46
C LEU A 134 -57.66 -24.73 -105.94
N ASP A 135 -58.82 -24.89 -105.30
CA ASP A 135 -58.98 -24.91 -103.85
C ASP A 135 -58.20 -26.09 -103.23
N GLU A 136 -58.28 -27.30 -103.79
CA GLU A 136 -57.49 -28.45 -103.33
C GLU A 136 -55.97 -28.22 -103.49
N VAL A 137 -55.52 -27.56 -104.56
CA VAL A 137 -54.10 -27.19 -104.76
C VAL A 137 -53.65 -26.06 -103.82
N LEU A 138 -54.51 -25.07 -103.56
CA LEU A 138 -54.26 -23.99 -102.60
C LEU A 138 -54.18 -24.55 -101.19
N ASP A 139 -55.15 -25.36 -100.78
CA ASP A 139 -55.24 -25.97 -99.45
C ASP A 139 -54.03 -26.91 -99.22
N LYS A 140 -53.58 -27.64 -100.25
CA LYS A 140 -52.32 -28.41 -100.21
C LYS A 140 -51.08 -27.52 -100.03
N LYS A 141 -50.94 -26.45 -100.82
CA LYS A 141 -49.80 -25.49 -100.69
C LYS A 141 -49.82 -24.74 -99.36
N ILE A 142 -50.99 -24.40 -98.83
CA ILE A 142 -51.18 -23.77 -97.53
C ILE A 142 -50.74 -24.74 -96.42
N LYS A 143 -51.19 -25.99 -96.44
CA LYS A 143 -50.75 -27.02 -95.48
C LYS A 143 -49.25 -27.30 -95.55
N GLU A 144 -48.67 -27.34 -96.76
CA GLU A 144 -47.22 -27.50 -96.96
C GLU A 144 -46.43 -26.30 -96.41
N LYS A 145 -46.87 -25.06 -96.69
CA LYS A 145 -46.25 -23.86 -96.14
C LYS A 145 -46.38 -23.77 -94.62
N ILE A 146 -47.56 -24.07 -94.07
CA ILE A 146 -47.76 -24.14 -92.61
C ILE A 146 -46.81 -25.17 -92.00
N ALA A 147 -46.70 -26.38 -92.56
CA ALA A 147 -45.79 -27.40 -92.05
C ALA A 147 -44.30 -26.96 -92.08
N ILE A 148 -43.88 -26.20 -93.10
CA ILE A 148 -42.55 -25.62 -93.19
C ILE A 148 -42.34 -24.55 -92.11
N GLU A 149 -43.27 -23.60 -91.95
CA GLU A 149 -43.13 -22.56 -90.92
C GLU A 149 -43.23 -23.13 -89.50
N THR A 150 -44.10 -24.12 -89.24
CA THR A 150 -44.16 -24.86 -87.96
C THR A 150 -42.83 -25.53 -87.65
N LYS A 151 -42.17 -26.20 -88.63
CA LYS A 151 -40.84 -26.79 -88.42
C LYS A 151 -39.75 -25.76 -88.12
N LYS A 152 -39.79 -24.57 -88.73
CA LYS A 152 -38.89 -23.47 -88.35
C LYS A 152 -39.16 -23.01 -86.93
N PHE A 153 -40.43 -22.82 -86.56
CA PHE A 153 -40.84 -22.37 -85.23
C PHE A 153 -40.43 -23.38 -84.14
N GLU A 154 -40.59 -24.68 -84.41
CA GLU A 154 -40.12 -25.78 -83.57
C GLU A 154 -38.59 -25.77 -83.43
N THR A 155 -37.85 -25.60 -84.54
CA THR A 155 -36.38 -25.46 -84.52
C THR A 155 -35.92 -24.26 -83.68
N VAL A 156 -36.59 -23.11 -83.81
CA VAL A 156 -36.29 -21.90 -83.03
C VAL A 156 -36.62 -22.11 -81.54
N ILE A 157 -37.76 -22.72 -81.21
CA ILE A 157 -38.12 -23.06 -79.82
C ILE A 157 -37.10 -24.02 -79.21
N ASN A 158 -36.66 -25.05 -79.94
CA ASN A 158 -35.70 -26.01 -79.43
C ASN A 158 -34.30 -25.40 -79.27
N SER A 159 -33.83 -24.59 -80.24
CA SER A 159 -32.59 -23.83 -80.09
C SER A 159 -32.64 -22.82 -78.93
N HIS A 160 -33.78 -22.18 -78.70
CA HIS A 160 -33.96 -21.28 -77.54
C HIS A 160 -34.01 -22.05 -76.21
N ARG A 161 -34.56 -23.27 -76.18
CA ARG A 161 -34.50 -24.17 -75.01
C ARG A 161 -33.07 -24.63 -74.73
N GLU A 162 -32.34 -25.09 -75.74
CA GLU A 162 -30.93 -25.49 -75.63
C GLU A 162 -30.05 -24.32 -75.14
N LEU A 163 -30.23 -23.12 -75.70
CA LEU A 163 -29.51 -21.92 -75.28
C LEU A 163 -29.86 -21.49 -73.85
N ASN A 164 -31.12 -21.61 -73.44
CA ASN A 164 -31.53 -21.29 -72.06
C ASN A 164 -31.01 -22.33 -71.06
N ASN A 165 -31.11 -23.62 -71.38
CA ASN A 165 -30.58 -24.69 -70.55
C ASN A 165 -29.06 -24.54 -70.40
N GLY A 166 -28.31 -24.38 -71.50
CA GLY A 166 -26.86 -24.16 -71.43
C GLY A 166 -26.44 -22.90 -70.65
N LYS A 167 -27.27 -21.85 -70.62
CA LYS A 167 -27.06 -20.68 -69.73
C LYS A 167 -27.34 -21.00 -68.27
N ILE A 168 -28.40 -21.76 -67.98
CA ILE A 168 -28.74 -22.22 -66.63
C ILE A 168 -27.63 -23.13 -66.10
N ASP A 169 -27.22 -24.12 -66.88
CA ASP A 169 -26.17 -25.07 -66.53
C ASP A 169 -24.83 -24.35 -66.31
N ALA A 170 -24.43 -23.44 -67.20
CA ALA A 170 -23.19 -22.65 -67.02
C ALA A 170 -23.21 -21.77 -65.76
N HIS A 171 -24.35 -21.15 -65.42
CA HIS A 171 -24.49 -20.36 -64.20
C HIS A 171 -24.60 -21.24 -62.94
N LEU A 172 -25.18 -22.43 -63.03
CA LEU A 172 -25.17 -23.43 -61.96
C LEU A 172 -23.75 -23.95 -61.71
N ASP A 173 -22.96 -24.21 -62.76
CA ASP A 173 -21.55 -24.57 -62.63
C ASP A 173 -20.70 -23.43 -62.08
N GLU A 174 -20.93 -22.19 -62.50
CA GLU A 174 -20.26 -21.02 -61.92
C GLU A 174 -20.55 -20.90 -60.41
N LYS A 175 -21.83 -21.00 -60.01
CA LYS A 175 -22.23 -20.93 -58.60
C LYS A 175 -21.80 -22.15 -57.79
N SER A 176 -21.79 -23.34 -58.38
CA SER A 176 -21.23 -24.56 -57.78
C SER A 176 -19.73 -24.39 -57.48
N ASN A 177 -18.98 -23.84 -58.42
CA ASN A 177 -17.55 -23.54 -58.25
C ASN A 177 -17.30 -22.38 -57.26
N GLU A 178 -18.16 -21.37 -57.19
CA GLU A 178 -18.10 -20.31 -56.17
C GLU A 178 -18.34 -20.89 -54.77
N ILE A 179 -19.43 -21.65 -54.59
CA ILE A 179 -19.77 -22.33 -53.33
C ILE A 179 -18.64 -23.28 -52.90
N LYS A 180 -18.08 -24.06 -53.83
CA LYS A 180 -16.93 -24.93 -53.57
C LYS A 180 -15.71 -24.16 -53.04
N LYS A 181 -15.33 -23.06 -53.70
CA LYS A 181 -14.22 -22.19 -53.23
C LYS A 181 -14.50 -21.60 -51.84
N VAL A 182 -15.74 -21.20 -51.55
CA VAL A 182 -16.13 -20.69 -50.23
C VAL A 182 -16.07 -21.79 -49.17
N ILE A 183 -16.48 -23.02 -49.48
CA ILE A 183 -16.39 -24.17 -48.57
C ILE A 183 -14.93 -24.54 -48.32
N GLU A 184 -14.08 -24.65 -49.36
CA GLU A 184 -12.65 -24.94 -49.24
C GLU A 184 -11.92 -23.86 -48.42
N SER A 185 -12.23 -22.58 -48.65
CA SER A 185 -11.70 -21.45 -47.88
C SER A 185 -12.10 -21.51 -46.40
N ARG A 186 -13.38 -21.80 -46.11
CA ARG A 186 -13.88 -21.95 -44.72
C ARG A 186 -13.32 -23.19 -44.03
N ALA A 187 -13.17 -24.30 -44.74
CA ALA A 187 -12.56 -25.53 -44.21
C ALA A 187 -11.11 -25.28 -43.79
N LYS A 188 -10.31 -24.64 -44.66
CA LYS A 188 -8.93 -24.25 -44.35
C LYS A 188 -8.86 -23.26 -43.17
N HIS A 189 -9.78 -22.30 -43.09
CA HIS A 189 -9.83 -21.38 -41.96
C HIS A 189 -10.17 -22.08 -40.63
N MET A 190 -11.06 -23.08 -40.66
CA MET A 190 -11.36 -23.93 -39.50
C MET A 190 -10.16 -24.80 -39.10
N GLU A 191 -9.38 -25.29 -40.06
CA GLU A 191 -8.13 -26.01 -39.81
C GLU A 191 -7.06 -25.10 -39.15
N ASP A 192 -6.83 -23.91 -39.71
CA ASP A 192 -5.95 -22.87 -39.13
C ASP A 192 -6.37 -22.49 -37.70
N LEU A 193 -7.68 -22.40 -37.43
CA LEU A 193 -8.23 -22.13 -36.10
C LEU A 193 -8.03 -23.32 -35.15
N ASN A 194 -8.27 -24.55 -35.60
CA ASN A 194 -8.04 -25.76 -34.81
C ASN A 194 -6.57 -25.88 -34.40
N VAL A 195 -5.62 -25.67 -35.32
CA VAL A 195 -4.18 -25.67 -35.01
C VAL A 195 -3.83 -24.59 -33.97
N LYS A 196 -4.38 -23.37 -34.10
CA LYS A 196 -4.18 -22.29 -33.12
C LYS A 196 -4.76 -22.64 -31.74
N VAL A 197 -5.96 -23.24 -31.69
CA VAL A 197 -6.60 -23.68 -30.44
C VAL A 197 -5.80 -24.80 -29.78
N GLN A 198 -5.34 -25.81 -30.55
CA GLN A 198 -4.49 -26.88 -30.03
C GLN A 198 -3.16 -26.33 -29.47
N GLY A 199 -2.53 -25.38 -30.16
CA GLY A 199 -1.33 -24.69 -29.65
C GLY A 199 -1.58 -23.91 -28.35
N GLN A 200 -2.72 -23.22 -28.24
CA GLN A 200 -3.11 -22.53 -27.00
C GLN A 200 -3.40 -23.52 -25.86
N VAL A 201 -4.10 -24.64 -26.13
CA VAL A 201 -4.35 -25.70 -25.15
C VAL A 201 -3.03 -26.32 -24.66
N ALA A 202 -2.09 -26.60 -25.56
CA ALA A 202 -0.76 -27.11 -25.21
C ALA A 202 0.01 -26.10 -24.32
N LYS A 203 -0.04 -24.80 -24.64
CA LYS A 203 0.57 -23.74 -23.81
C LYS A 203 -0.05 -23.69 -22.41
N ILE A 204 -1.39 -23.69 -22.31
CA ILE A 204 -2.12 -23.69 -21.03
C ILE A 204 -1.81 -24.96 -20.21
N GLN A 205 -1.66 -26.12 -20.84
CA GLN A 205 -1.22 -27.35 -20.15
C GLN A 205 0.23 -27.25 -19.65
N GLY A 206 1.12 -26.61 -20.40
CA GLY A 206 2.49 -26.32 -19.97
C GLY A 206 2.53 -25.37 -18.76
N GLU A 207 1.81 -24.25 -18.83
CA GLU A 207 1.65 -23.30 -17.72
C GLU A 207 1.04 -23.96 -16.48
N LYS A 208 0.04 -24.84 -16.65
CA LYS A 208 -0.54 -25.61 -15.53
C LYS A 208 0.45 -26.57 -14.89
N LYS A 209 1.32 -27.24 -15.66
CA LYS A 209 2.40 -28.09 -15.12
C LYS A 209 3.43 -27.26 -14.35
N PHE A 210 3.93 -26.19 -14.96
CA PHE A 210 4.88 -25.27 -14.33
C PHE A 210 4.34 -24.68 -13.02
N ASN A 211 3.06 -24.27 -12.99
CA ASN A 211 2.44 -23.76 -11.77
C ASN A 211 2.27 -24.84 -10.67
N ALA A 212 2.05 -26.11 -11.04
CA ALA A 212 2.02 -27.22 -10.09
C ALA A 212 3.41 -27.53 -9.51
N GLU A 213 4.46 -27.52 -10.35
CA GLU A 213 5.86 -27.66 -9.92
C GLU A 213 6.29 -26.50 -9.01
N LEU A 214 5.90 -25.26 -9.33
CA LEU A 214 6.12 -24.08 -8.51
C LEU A 214 5.43 -24.20 -7.13
N LEU A 215 4.16 -24.63 -7.10
CA LEU A 215 3.41 -24.82 -5.85
C LEU A 215 4.00 -25.93 -4.99
N ASN A 216 4.49 -27.03 -5.58
CA ASN A 216 5.18 -28.09 -4.85
C ASN A 216 6.50 -27.57 -4.24
N ASN A 217 7.31 -26.85 -5.01
CA ASN A 217 8.55 -26.24 -4.52
C ASN A 217 8.29 -25.25 -3.37
N ILE A 218 7.26 -24.38 -3.50
CA ILE A 218 6.83 -23.49 -2.42
C ILE A 218 6.42 -24.29 -1.17
N ASN A 219 5.63 -25.35 -1.31
CA ASN A 219 5.19 -26.20 -0.20
C ASN A 219 6.39 -26.87 0.52
N ASP A 220 7.37 -27.36 -0.23
CA ASP A 220 8.57 -27.97 0.35
C ASP A 220 9.50 -26.92 1.00
N LYS A 221 9.55 -25.69 0.47
CA LYS A 221 10.21 -24.57 1.14
C LYS A 221 9.51 -24.15 2.44
N VAL A 222 8.17 -24.19 2.49
CA VAL A 222 7.40 -23.92 3.72
C VAL A 222 7.70 -25.00 4.78
N LYS A 223 7.65 -26.29 4.44
CA LYS A 223 8.06 -27.38 5.35
C LYS A 223 9.51 -27.21 5.86
N GLY A 224 10.42 -26.80 4.99
CA GLY A 224 11.80 -26.49 5.35
C GLY A 224 11.90 -25.32 6.34
N LEU A 225 11.09 -24.28 6.16
CA LEU A 225 11.02 -23.14 7.06
C LEU A 225 10.43 -23.52 8.43
N ASP A 226 9.36 -24.31 8.47
CA ASP A 226 8.80 -24.81 9.74
C ASP A 226 9.77 -25.74 10.49
N SER A 227 10.58 -26.53 9.78
CA SER A 227 11.68 -27.31 10.36
C SER A 227 12.76 -26.38 10.98
N VAL A 228 13.26 -25.40 10.24
CA VAL A 228 14.24 -24.41 10.73
C VAL A 228 13.69 -23.60 11.91
N LYS A 229 12.42 -23.22 11.88
CA LYS A 229 11.72 -22.55 12.98
C LYS A 229 11.62 -23.44 14.22
N SER A 230 11.31 -24.72 14.05
CA SER A 230 11.23 -25.68 15.17
C SER A 230 12.60 -25.91 15.81
N GLN A 231 13.64 -26.04 14.98
CA GLN A 231 15.04 -26.11 15.42
C GLN A 231 15.45 -24.84 16.18
N MET A 232 15.19 -23.65 15.62
CA MET A 232 15.49 -22.37 16.26
C MET A 232 14.78 -22.19 17.61
N ILE A 233 13.52 -22.65 17.74
CA ILE A 233 12.80 -22.65 19.03
C ILE A 233 13.45 -23.61 20.02
N SER A 234 13.83 -24.82 19.58
CA SER A 234 14.55 -25.80 20.42
C SER A 234 15.89 -25.26 20.91
N ASP A 235 16.69 -24.66 20.02
CA ASP A 235 18.00 -24.10 20.35
C ASP A 235 17.87 -22.88 21.27
N THR A 236 16.88 -22.01 21.03
CA THR A 236 16.58 -20.86 21.88
C THR A 236 16.14 -21.31 23.29
N ASN A 237 15.24 -22.29 23.39
CA ASN A 237 14.81 -22.85 24.68
C ASN A 237 15.99 -23.50 25.42
N THR A 238 16.85 -24.24 24.71
CA THR A 238 18.05 -24.86 25.29
C THR A 238 19.04 -23.81 25.80
N ALA A 239 19.22 -22.71 25.05
CA ALA A 239 20.06 -21.59 25.46
C ALA A 239 19.48 -20.83 26.67
N ILE A 240 18.16 -20.64 26.73
CA ILE A 240 17.47 -20.02 27.88
C ILE A 240 17.63 -20.89 29.13
N ILE A 241 17.34 -22.20 29.05
CA ILE A 241 17.51 -23.14 30.18
C ILE A 241 18.97 -23.18 30.64
N GLY A 242 19.93 -23.17 29.69
CA GLY A 242 21.36 -23.12 29.99
C GLY A 242 21.81 -21.80 30.63
N ALA A 243 21.17 -20.68 30.31
CA ALA A 243 21.42 -19.38 30.93
C ALA A 243 20.78 -19.28 32.32
N GLU A 244 19.56 -19.76 32.49
CA GLU A 244 18.84 -19.83 33.77
C GLU A 244 19.58 -20.74 34.77
N SER A 245 20.06 -21.91 34.33
CA SER A 245 20.89 -22.80 35.15
C SER A 245 22.17 -22.11 35.65
N LYS A 246 22.88 -21.40 34.77
CA LYS A 246 24.10 -20.66 35.14
C LYS A 246 23.82 -19.45 36.03
N PHE A 247 22.68 -18.79 35.84
CA PHE A 247 22.25 -17.69 36.70
C PHE A 247 21.94 -18.20 38.11
N ASN A 248 21.25 -19.34 38.23
CA ASN A 248 20.95 -19.96 39.52
C ASN A 248 22.24 -20.44 40.22
N GLU A 249 23.17 -21.07 39.50
CA GLU A 249 24.51 -21.44 40.02
C GLU A 249 25.29 -20.23 40.53
N PHE A 250 25.30 -19.13 39.77
CA PHE A 250 25.91 -17.85 40.20
C PHE A 250 25.21 -17.26 41.44
N MET A 251 23.88 -17.32 41.51
CA MET A 251 23.13 -16.82 42.66
C MET A 251 23.37 -17.65 43.92
N GLU A 252 23.48 -18.98 43.83
CA GLU A 252 23.87 -19.86 44.94
C GLU A 252 25.31 -19.56 45.40
N GLU A 253 26.26 -19.39 44.47
CA GLU A 253 27.64 -19.03 44.83
C GLU A 253 27.72 -17.63 45.46
N SER A 254 26.88 -16.68 45.00
CA SER A 254 26.77 -15.32 45.54
C SER A 254 26.19 -15.30 46.96
N ILE A 255 25.12 -16.07 47.21
CA ILE A 255 24.55 -16.27 48.55
C ILE A 255 25.62 -16.87 49.47
N LYS A 256 26.31 -17.93 49.03
CA LYS A 256 27.38 -18.56 49.81
C LYS A 256 28.52 -17.59 50.14
N LYS A 257 28.97 -16.78 49.18
CA LYS A 257 29.98 -15.73 49.40
C LYS A 257 29.51 -14.64 50.38
N ARG A 258 28.23 -14.24 50.30
CA ARG A 258 27.61 -13.31 51.26
C ARG A 258 27.62 -13.90 52.67
N ASP A 259 27.23 -15.17 52.81
CA ASP A 259 27.11 -15.85 54.11
C ASP A 259 28.50 -16.10 54.73
N ASP A 260 29.51 -16.44 53.92
CA ASP A 260 30.92 -16.49 54.33
C ASP A 260 31.45 -15.10 54.75
N MET A 261 31.06 -14.02 54.05
CA MET A 261 31.39 -12.65 54.46
C MET A 261 30.70 -12.25 55.77
N GLU A 262 29.43 -12.56 55.95
CA GLU A 262 28.67 -12.30 57.18
C GLU A 262 29.25 -13.09 58.37
N ALA A 263 29.62 -14.36 58.16
CA ALA A 263 30.35 -15.17 59.14
C ALA A 263 31.73 -14.59 59.48
N ARG A 264 32.44 -13.99 58.51
CA ARG A 264 33.72 -13.29 58.77
C ARG A 264 33.50 -11.99 59.54
N VAL A 265 32.52 -11.17 59.18
CA VAL A 265 32.17 -9.92 59.89
C VAL A 265 31.77 -10.24 61.34
N ASN A 266 30.93 -11.24 61.57
CA ASN A 266 30.53 -11.66 62.91
C ASN A 266 31.72 -12.18 63.74
N ARG A 267 32.69 -12.89 63.13
CA ARG A 267 33.94 -13.28 63.81
C ARG A 267 34.83 -12.07 64.13
N THR A 268 34.93 -11.09 63.23
CA THR A 268 35.70 -9.85 63.47
C THR A 268 35.08 -9.04 64.60
N LEU A 269 33.75 -8.83 64.60
CA LEU A 269 33.04 -8.12 65.67
C LEU A 269 33.18 -8.83 67.03
N GLN A 270 33.15 -10.16 67.06
CA GLN A 270 33.44 -10.93 68.29
C GLN A 270 34.91 -10.79 68.75
N LEU A 271 35.85 -10.63 67.82
CA LEU A 271 37.25 -10.35 68.13
C LEU A 271 37.43 -8.93 68.67
N GLU A 272 36.78 -7.93 68.07
CA GLU A 272 36.78 -6.54 68.53
C GLU A 272 36.10 -6.40 69.90
N SER A 273 35.00 -7.12 70.16
CA SER A 273 34.39 -7.22 71.50
C SER A 273 35.39 -7.76 72.51
N LYS A 274 36.03 -8.90 72.24
CA LYS A 274 37.04 -9.49 73.14
C LYS A 274 38.28 -8.62 73.35
N ILE A 275 38.71 -7.90 72.32
CA ILE A 275 39.84 -6.96 72.41
C ILE A 275 39.45 -5.73 73.25
N THR A 276 38.26 -5.17 73.06
CA THR A 276 37.79 -4.02 73.84
C THR A 276 37.44 -4.39 75.28
N GLU A 277 36.83 -5.56 75.52
CA GLU A 277 36.67 -6.16 76.85
C GLU A 277 38.02 -6.37 77.54
N GLY A 278 38.99 -6.96 76.86
CA GLY A 278 40.33 -7.21 77.40
C GLY A 278 41.10 -5.93 77.73
N LEU A 279 41.07 -4.92 76.84
CA LEU A 279 41.66 -3.61 77.08
C LEU A 279 40.97 -2.85 78.22
N LEU A 280 39.65 -3.01 78.36
CA LEU A 280 38.88 -2.36 79.43
C LEU A 280 39.13 -3.04 80.78
N GLU A 281 39.36 -4.36 80.82
CA GLU A 281 39.74 -5.09 82.03
C GLU A 281 41.21 -4.82 82.43
N ASP A 282 42.14 -4.76 81.49
CA ASP A 282 43.53 -4.33 81.74
C ASP A 282 43.59 -2.88 82.25
N ALA A 283 42.77 -1.98 81.67
CA ALA A 283 42.61 -0.61 82.16
C ALA A 283 42.04 -0.56 83.59
N LYS A 284 41.03 -1.38 83.94
CA LYS A 284 40.54 -1.49 85.33
C LYS A 284 41.65 -1.95 86.27
N GLN A 285 42.32 -3.07 85.96
CA GLN A 285 43.38 -3.62 86.81
C GLN A 285 44.50 -2.61 87.05
N LYS A 286 44.84 -1.81 86.03
CA LYS A 286 45.81 -0.72 86.13
C LYS A 286 45.32 0.47 86.96
N ILE A 287 44.03 0.82 86.87
CA ILE A 287 43.40 1.85 87.70
C ILE A 287 43.33 1.42 89.17
N ASP A 288 42.89 0.19 89.45
CA ASP A 288 42.82 -0.34 90.82
C ASP A 288 44.22 -0.56 91.42
N GLY A 289 45.21 -0.95 90.61
CA GLY A 289 46.62 -0.99 91.02
C GLY A 289 47.16 0.39 91.40
N LEU A 290 47.00 1.40 90.54
CA LEU A 290 47.39 2.79 90.82
C LEU A 290 46.66 3.37 92.03
N LYS A 291 45.40 2.98 92.24
CA LYS A 291 44.59 3.38 93.40
C LYS A 291 45.11 2.75 94.69
N LEU A 292 45.52 1.49 94.66
CA LEU A 292 46.12 0.80 95.81
C LEU A 292 47.49 1.39 96.14
N GLU A 293 48.36 1.58 95.14
CA GLU A 293 49.67 2.25 95.26
C GLU A 293 49.51 3.67 95.85
N LYS A 294 48.56 4.47 95.34
CA LYS A 294 48.28 5.81 95.90
C LYS A 294 47.67 5.77 97.29
N GLN A 295 46.92 4.73 97.65
CA GLN A 295 46.39 4.54 99.01
C GLN A 295 47.51 4.16 99.99
N GLU A 296 48.48 3.35 99.59
CA GLU A 296 49.68 3.01 100.38
C GLU A 296 50.60 4.23 100.54
N GLU A 297 50.82 5.02 99.47
CA GLU A 297 51.57 6.28 99.52
C GLU A 297 50.90 7.30 100.47
N LEU A 298 49.58 7.49 100.37
CA LEU A 298 48.82 8.35 101.29
C LEU A 298 48.89 7.84 102.73
N THR A 299 48.77 6.54 102.95
CA THR A 299 48.85 5.95 104.31
C THR A 299 50.23 6.16 104.91
N THR A 300 51.29 5.92 104.14
CA THR A 300 52.69 6.15 104.55
C THR A 300 52.95 7.63 104.85
N ARG A 301 52.43 8.52 104.00
CA ARG A 301 52.55 9.97 104.20
C ARG A 301 51.80 10.46 105.44
N ILE A 302 50.58 9.97 105.67
CA ILE A 302 49.79 10.28 106.88
C ILE A 302 50.50 9.75 108.13
N GLN A 303 51.12 8.56 108.09
CA GLN A 303 51.92 8.04 109.19
C GLN A 303 53.16 8.90 109.49
N ASN A 304 53.86 9.38 108.45
CA ASN A 304 55.00 10.29 108.62
C ASN A 304 54.56 11.66 109.17
N GLU A 305 53.52 12.27 108.60
CA GLU A 305 53.00 13.57 109.08
C GLU A 305 52.42 13.45 110.51
N LEU A 306 51.85 12.30 110.90
CA LEU A 306 51.48 12.01 112.29
C LEU A 306 52.69 11.91 113.21
N ALA A 307 53.76 11.22 112.81
CA ALA A 307 54.98 11.12 113.61
C ALA A 307 55.66 12.49 113.79
N GLU A 308 55.67 13.34 112.76
CA GLU A 308 56.13 14.74 112.86
C GLU A 308 55.22 15.56 113.80
N PHE A 309 53.91 15.34 113.78
CA PHE A 309 52.97 15.97 114.71
C PHE A 309 53.17 15.53 116.17
N GLU A 310 53.43 14.24 116.42
CA GLU A 310 53.74 13.72 117.75
C GLU A 310 55.09 14.25 118.25
N GLU A 311 56.12 14.34 117.40
CA GLU A 311 57.42 14.92 117.76
C GLU A 311 57.31 16.44 118.02
N MET A 312 56.45 17.15 117.27
CA MET A 312 56.14 18.56 117.55
C MET A 312 55.34 18.73 118.85
N ALA A 313 54.33 17.89 119.10
CA ALA A 313 53.55 17.93 120.33
C ALA A 313 54.42 17.67 121.57
N ALA A 314 55.36 16.71 121.49
CA ALA A 314 56.32 16.42 122.55
C ALA A 314 57.29 17.57 122.87
N LYS A 315 57.46 18.53 121.94
CA LYS A 315 58.29 19.73 122.11
C LYS A 315 57.50 20.94 122.63
N VAL A 316 56.16 20.86 122.72
CA VAL A 316 55.31 21.96 123.19
C VAL A 316 55.06 21.85 124.69
N ASP A 317 55.85 22.60 125.47
CA ASP A 317 55.56 22.86 126.88
C ASP A 317 54.29 23.74 127.03
N PRO A 318 53.25 23.28 127.74
CA PRO A 318 52.03 24.06 128.00
C PRO A 318 52.26 25.32 128.84
N GLN A 319 53.32 25.39 129.67
CA GLN A 319 53.57 26.55 130.54
C GLN A 319 54.08 27.75 129.71
N SER A 320 55.03 27.52 128.81
CA SER A 320 55.57 28.47 127.83
C SER A 320 54.50 29.18 126.99
N ILE A 321 53.42 28.47 126.61
CA ILE A 321 52.31 29.07 125.84
C ILE A 321 51.52 30.08 126.67
N ASN A 322 51.22 29.78 127.94
CA ASN A 322 50.44 30.69 128.80
C ASN A 322 51.17 32.02 129.04
N GLU A 323 52.49 32.02 129.26
CA GLU A 323 53.26 33.26 129.41
C GLU A 323 53.23 34.14 128.16
N ARG A 324 53.26 33.52 126.97
CA ARG A 324 53.15 34.24 125.69
C ARG A 324 51.75 34.84 125.50
N LEU A 325 50.71 34.13 125.94
CA LEU A 325 49.32 34.56 125.84
C LEU A 325 49.00 35.77 126.73
N VAL A 326 49.63 35.88 127.91
CA VAL A 326 49.56 37.08 128.77
C VAL A 326 50.21 38.28 128.05
N LYS A 327 51.46 38.11 127.58
CA LYS A 327 52.22 39.18 126.89
C LYS A 327 51.54 39.65 125.59
N MET A 328 50.81 38.79 124.89
CA MET A 328 50.01 39.18 123.72
C MET A 328 48.86 40.14 124.08
N LYS A 329 48.14 39.93 125.18
CA LYS A 329 47.03 40.80 125.60
C LYS A 329 47.49 42.21 126.01
N GLU A 330 48.69 42.32 126.60
CA GLU A 330 49.28 43.62 126.91
C GLU A 330 49.66 44.40 125.64
N LEU A 331 50.20 43.71 124.63
CA LEU A 331 50.51 44.30 123.31
C LEU A 331 49.23 44.71 122.55
N GLU A 332 48.15 43.94 122.66
CA GLU A 332 46.86 44.23 122.03
C GLU A 332 46.25 45.55 122.53
N GLY A 333 46.31 45.83 123.83
CA GLY A 333 45.90 47.11 124.41
C GLY A 333 46.73 48.32 123.92
N HIS A 334 48.04 48.12 123.73
CA HIS A 334 48.90 49.14 123.14
C HIS A 334 48.59 49.38 121.64
N LEU A 335 48.26 48.34 120.88
CA LEU A 335 47.89 48.45 119.47
C LEU A 335 46.58 49.22 119.27
N ILE A 336 45.53 48.92 120.04
CA ILE A 336 44.23 49.62 119.96
C ILE A 336 44.38 51.13 120.25
N SER A 337 45.26 51.48 121.18
CA SER A 337 45.56 52.87 121.52
C SER A 337 46.25 53.59 120.36
N ARG A 338 47.25 52.95 119.76
CA ARG A 338 48.05 53.49 118.65
C ARG A 338 47.30 53.56 117.33
N GLN A 339 46.33 52.67 117.11
CA GLN A 339 45.51 52.68 115.89
C GLN A 339 44.67 53.95 115.78
N LYS A 340 44.14 54.48 116.90
CA LYS A 340 43.41 55.76 116.91
C LYS A 340 44.27 56.97 116.53
N GLU A 341 45.56 56.96 116.86
CA GLU A 341 46.50 57.99 116.38
C GLU A 341 46.78 57.85 114.88
N ILE A 342 46.88 56.61 114.38
CA ILE A 342 47.13 56.30 112.97
C ILE A 342 45.94 56.70 112.09
N ASP A 343 44.70 56.38 112.50
CA ASP A 343 43.49 56.71 111.74
C ASP A 343 43.37 58.23 111.50
N SER A 344 43.65 59.05 112.53
CA SER A 344 43.66 60.52 112.42
C SER A 344 44.74 61.07 111.48
N HIS A 345 45.78 60.30 111.17
CA HIS A 345 46.90 60.70 110.32
C HIS A 345 46.80 60.10 108.90
N ILE A 346 45.88 59.14 108.69
CA ILE A 346 45.52 58.59 107.38
C ILE A 346 44.64 59.57 106.59
N ASP A 347 43.67 60.22 107.25
CA ASP A 347 42.80 61.22 106.60
C ASP A 347 43.59 62.39 106.01
N GLU A 348 44.62 62.88 106.71
CA GLU A 348 45.53 63.91 106.20
C GLU A 348 46.33 63.45 104.98
N ARG A 349 46.84 62.20 105.00
CA ARG A 349 47.64 61.63 103.90
C ARG A 349 46.82 61.30 102.65
N PHE A 350 45.52 61.02 102.77
CA PHE A 350 44.66 60.73 101.62
C PHE A 350 44.59 61.89 100.62
N ILE A 351 44.73 63.13 101.10
CA ILE A 351 44.75 64.35 100.28
C ILE A 351 46.01 64.42 99.38
N ASP A 352 47.14 63.87 99.83
CA ASP A 352 48.39 63.85 99.05
C ASP A 352 48.48 62.61 98.13
N TYR A 353 48.05 61.43 98.57
CA TYR A 353 47.99 60.24 97.68
C TYR A 353 47.10 60.48 96.44
N THR A 354 46.06 61.31 96.56
CA THR A 354 45.21 61.74 95.43
C THR A 354 45.99 62.50 94.35
N LYS A 355 47.13 63.11 94.68
CA LYS A 355 48.02 63.81 93.72
C LYS A 355 48.98 62.82 93.04
N GLU A 356 49.53 61.87 93.78
CA GLU A 356 50.42 60.81 93.25
C GLU A 356 49.69 59.86 92.29
N LEU A 357 48.42 59.53 92.56
CA LEU A 357 47.58 58.70 91.68
C LEU A 357 47.43 59.27 90.25
N ASN A 358 47.53 60.60 90.10
CA ASN A 358 47.52 61.27 88.80
C ASN A 358 48.87 61.21 88.06
N VAL A 359 49.96 60.82 88.74
CA VAL A 359 51.27 60.51 88.13
C VAL A 359 51.28 59.06 87.62
N PHE A 360 50.88 58.09 88.45
CA PHE A 360 50.75 56.68 88.04
C PHE A 360 49.86 56.48 86.80
N LYS A 361 48.82 57.31 86.65
CA LYS A 361 47.92 57.31 85.48
C LYS A 361 48.61 57.66 84.15
N LYS A 362 49.88 58.12 84.16
CA LYS A 362 50.73 58.30 82.97
C LYS A 362 51.67 57.11 82.70
N GLU A 363 52.01 56.32 83.71
CA GLU A 363 52.94 55.18 83.57
C GLU A 363 52.25 53.89 83.13
N ILE A 364 50.96 53.73 83.46
CA ILE A 364 50.08 52.65 82.97
C ILE A 364 49.96 52.61 81.43
N LYS A 365 50.48 53.62 80.70
CA LYS A 365 50.60 53.63 79.23
C LYS A 365 51.86 52.93 78.67
N LYS A 366 52.64 52.19 79.47
CA LYS A 366 53.94 51.64 79.03
C LYS A 366 54.26 50.18 79.42
N ILE A 367 53.27 49.39 79.88
CA ILE A 367 53.46 47.97 80.24
C ILE A 367 52.22 47.17 79.81
N ASP A 368 52.28 46.00 79.18
CA ASP A 368 53.28 45.39 78.28
C ASP A 368 52.57 44.25 77.51
N ASP A 369 52.93 43.96 76.26
CA ASP A 369 52.25 42.96 75.40
C ASP A 369 52.74 41.51 75.63
N SER A 370 53.62 41.31 76.62
CA SER A 370 54.46 40.12 76.79
C SER A 370 53.74 38.82 77.18
N ASN A 371 52.46 38.85 77.58
CA ASN A 371 51.66 37.64 77.84
C ASN A 371 50.70 37.26 76.69
N LEU A 372 50.56 38.09 75.64
CA LEU A 372 49.66 37.78 74.53
C LEU A 372 50.34 36.98 73.41
N GLU A 373 51.62 37.24 73.14
CA GLU A 373 52.37 36.52 72.10
C GLU A 373 52.70 35.07 72.48
N GLU A 374 53.07 34.78 73.74
CA GLU A 374 53.35 33.40 74.18
C GLU A 374 52.12 32.49 73.98
N LEU A 375 50.92 33.01 74.29
CA LEU A 375 49.66 32.29 74.13
C LEU A 375 49.32 32.08 72.64
N LYS A 376 49.49 33.10 71.79
CA LYS A 376 49.33 32.97 70.32
C LYS A 376 50.30 31.94 69.75
N LYS A 377 51.55 31.92 70.22
CA LYS A 377 52.61 31.05 69.72
C LYS A 377 52.38 29.58 70.08
N GLN A 378 51.88 29.31 71.29
CA GLN A 378 51.41 27.97 71.68
C GLN A 378 50.16 27.54 70.90
N TYR A 379 49.21 28.47 70.65
CA TYR A 379 48.02 28.16 69.85
C TYR A 379 48.37 27.85 68.39
N ALA A 380 49.24 28.65 67.76
CA ALA A 380 49.73 28.43 66.40
C ALA A 380 50.43 27.07 66.27
N ALA A 381 51.36 26.74 67.16
CA ALA A 381 52.09 25.47 67.13
C ALA A 381 51.16 24.24 67.25
N ASN A 382 50.14 24.30 68.13
CA ASN A 382 49.15 23.23 68.27
C ASN A 382 48.21 23.13 67.06
N VAL A 383 47.85 24.25 66.44
CA VAL A 383 47.04 24.28 65.21
C VAL A 383 47.82 23.70 64.02
N ASP A 384 49.08 24.09 63.85
CA ASP A 384 49.93 23.61 62.75
C ASP A 384 50.22 22.11 62.85
N ASP A 385 50.50 21.58 64.06
CA ASP A 385 50.67 20.14 64.29
C ASP A 385 49.37 19.34 64.07
N LEU A 386 48.21 19.90 64.45
CA LEU A 386 46.91 19.30 64.12
C LEU A 386 46.61 19.31 62.62
N PHE A 387 46.95 20.39 61.89
CA PHE A 387 46.82 20.44 60.44
C PHE A 387 47.78 19.47 59.75
N ALA A 388 49.03 19.39 60.19
CA ALA A 388 50.01 18.42 59.67
C ALA A 388 49.55 16.97 59.88
N LYS A 389 49.07 16.61 61.08
CA LYS A 389 48.54 15.27 61.39
C LYS A 389 47.30 14.94 60.56
N ASN A 390 46.39 15.89 60.36
CA ASN A 390 45.21 15.68 59.51
C ASN A 390 45.56 15.57 58.02
N LEU A 391 46.51 16.37 57.52
CA LEU A 391 47.03 16.27 56.15
C LEU A 391 47.69 14.91 55.91
N ILE A 392 48.48 14.40 56.86
CA ILE A 392 49.10 13.06 56.77
C ILE A 392 48.03 11.94 56.79
N GLN A 393 46.94 12.10 57.55
CA GLN A 393 45.82 11.16 57.49
C GLN A 393 45.04 11.24 56.17
N TRP A 394 44.85 12.44 55.61
CA TRP A 394 44.22 12.64 54.30
C TRP A 394 45.06 12.05 53.18
N ASP A 395 46.37 12.32 53.14
CA ASP A 395 47.32 11.73 52.18
C ASP A 395 47.30 10.19 52.23
N LYS A 396 47.31 9.59 53.42
CA LYS A 396 47.17 8.13 53.59
C LYS A 396 45.82 7.60 53.08
N LYS A 397 44.71 8.30 53.36
CA LYS A 397 43.38 7.91 52.83
C LYS A 397 43.30 8.06 51.32
N LEU A 398 43.89 9.11 50.76
CA LEU A 398 43.88 9.39 49.33
C LEU A 398 44.70 8.34 48.58
N LYS A 399 45.92 8.02 49.04
CA LYS A 399 46.74 6.92 48.50
C LYS A 399 46.09 5.54 48.68
N SER A 400 45.34 5.32 49.75
CA SER A 400 44.54 4.10 49.92
C SER A 400 43.41 3.98 48.90
N LYS A 401 42.78 5.09 48.51
CA LYS A 401 41.72 5.10 47.48
C LYS A 401 42.26 5.13 46.05
N GLU A 402 43.39 5.78 45.83
CA GLU A 402 44.16 5.70 44.60
C GLU A 402 44.58 4.25 44.32
N LYS A 403 45.08 3.54 45.34
CA LYS A 403 45.36 2.11 45.23
C LYS A 403 44.09 1.27 45.00
N GLU A 404 42.98 1.47 45.73
CA GLU A 404 41.73 0.76 45.42
C GLU A 404 41.29 0.97 43.97
N ILE A 405 41.46 2.19 43.43
CA ILE A 405 41.14 2.53 42.04
C ILE A 405 42.06 1.80 41.05
N ASP A 406 43.34 1.64 41.36
CA ASP A 406 44.29 0.90 40.51
C ASP A 406 44.10 -0.63 40.62
N ASP A 407 43.89 -1.16 41.82
CA ASP A 407 43.51 -2.57 42.05
C ASP A 407 42.19 -2.92 41.33
N LEU A 408 41.27 -1.95 41.18
CA LEU A 408 40.04 -2.08 40.37
C LEU A 408 40.29 -1.95 38.86
N LYS A 409 41.27 -1.14 38.41
CA LYS A 409 41.68 -1.09 36.99
C LYS A 409 42.35 -2.39 36.54
N GLU A 410 43.10 -3.07 37.40
CA GLU A 410 43.66 -4.39 37.09
C GLU A 410 42.57 -5.48 37.04
N GLN A 411 41.50 -5.36 37.84
CA GLN A 411 40.36 -6.28 37.80
C GLN A 411 39.41 -6.04 36.63
N ILE A 412 39.27 -4.78 36.18
CA ILE A 412 38.49 -4.43 34.98
C ILE A 412 39.39 -4.65 33.77
N ASP A 413 39.27 -5.83 33.18
CA ASP A 413 39.88 -6.17 31.89
C ASP A 413 39.33 -5.25 30.77
N LEU A 414 40.04 -4.14 30.55
CA LEU A 414 39.66 -3.09 29.59
C LEU A 414 39.69 -3.59 28.14
N GLU A 415 40.51 -4.60 27.81
CA GLU A 415 40.48 -5.24 26.49
C GLU A 415 39.17 -6.03 26.30
N LYS A 416 38.73 -6.83 27.29
CA LYS A 416 37.42 -7.49 27.26
C LYS A 416 36.26 -6.49 27.26
N PHE A 417 36.35 -5.39 28.01
CA PHE A 417 35.30 -4.37 27.99
C PHE A 417 35.19 -3.68 26.63
N ASN A 418 36.31 -3.26 26.05
CA ASN A 418 36.33 -2.67 24.71
C ASN A 418 35.88 -3.66 23.63
N ALA A 419 36.33 -4.91 23.68
CA ALA A 419 35.89 -5.96 22.75
C ALA A 419 34.38 -6.27 22.87
N THR A 420 33.81 -6.22 24.07
CA THR A 420 32.34 -6.37 24.22
C THR A 420 31.60 -5.14 23.68
N MET A 421 32.09 -3.91 23.89
CA MET A 421 31.56 -2.70 23.25
C MET A 421 31.62 -2.76 21.71
N GLU A 422 32.76 -3.14 21.13
CA GLU A 422 32.91 -3.30 19.68
C GLU A 422 31.98 -4.39 19.13
N SER A 423 31.84 -5.52 19.83
CA SER A 423 30.88 -6.57 19.45
C SER A 423 29.42 -6.10 19.52
N LEU A 424 29.07 -5.21 20.46
CA LEU A 424 27.75 -4.63 20.60
C LEU A 424 27.46 -3.60 19.50
N GLU A 425 28.45 -2.79 19.12
CA GLU A 425 28.35 -1.87 17.97
C GLU A 425 28.23 -2.66 16.65
N LEU A 426 29.01 -3.74 16.47
CA LEU A 426 28.93 -4.62 15.31
C LEU A 426 27.57 -5.32 15.23
N PHE A 427 27.06 -5.85 16.35
CA PHE A 427 25.72 -6.43 16.45
C PHE A 427 24.64 -5.40 16.11
N LYS A 428 24.73 -4.18 16.64
CA LYS A 428 23.82 -3.06 16.36
C LYS A 428 23.82 -2.69 14.87
N GLN A 429 24.99 -2.68 14.22
CA GLN A 429 25.07 -2.49 12.76
C GLN A 429 24.44 -3.65 11.98
N GLN A 430 24.73 -4.91 12.35
CA GLN A 430 24.13 -6.10 11.72
C GLN A 430 22.60 -6.13 11.88
N PHE A 431 22.10 -5.79 13.07
CA PHE A 431 20.68 -5.67 13.37
C PHE A 431 20.01 -4.57 12.53
N LEU A 432 20.57 -3.35 12.51
CA LEU A 432 20.07 -2.25 11.69
C LEU A 432 20.09 -2.58 10.20
N ASN A 433 21.13 -3.25 9.69
CA ASN A 433 21.20 -3.70 8.30
C ASN A 433 20.13 -4.77 7.99
N THR A 434 19.87 -5.68 8.92
CA THR A 434 18.84 -6.73 8.79
C THR A 434 17.43 -6.14 8.80
N VAL A 435 17.16 -5.20 9.72
CA VAL A 435 15.89 -4.46 9.80
C VAL A 435 15.68 -3.58 8.57
N ASN A 436 16.68 -2.83 8.13
CA ASN A 436 16.61 -2.03 6.91
C ASN A 436 16.35 -2.88 5.67
N LYS A 437 17.00 -4.05 5.55
CA LYS A 437 16.74 -4.99 4.46
C LYS A 437 15.31 -5.54 4.52
N SER A 438 14.83 -5.95 5.69
CA SER A 438 13.45 -6.40 5.89
C SER A 438 12.42 -5.32 5.52
N ILE A 439 12.68 -4.06 5.87
CA ILE A 439 11.86 -2.90 5.48
C ILE A 439 11.91 -2.67 3.96
N GLN A 440 13.07 -2.84 3.31
CA GLN A 440 13.19 -2.74 1.85
C GLN A 440 12.43 -3.86 1.12
N ASP A 441 12.59 -5.11 1.56
CA ASP A 441 11.90 -6.28 1.01
C ASP A 441 10.37 -6.15 1.20
N TYR A 442 9.91 -5.73 2.38
CA TYR A 442 8.48 -5.44 2.63
C TYR A 442 7.94 -4.33 1.71
N ASN A 443 8.68 -3.22 1.55
CA ASN A 443 8.28 -2.14 0.66
C ASN A 443 8.30 -2.56 -0.82
N LYS A 444 9.19 -3.47 -1.22
CA LYS A 444 9.20 -4.09 -2.55
C LYS A 444 7.94 -4.94 -2.75
N SER A 445 7.66 -5.88 -1.86
CA SER A 445 6.46 -6.72 -1.94
C SER A 445 5.16 -5.90 -1.92
N LYS A 446 5.13 -4.78 -1.18
CA LYS A 446 3.99 -3.84 -1.18
C LYS A 446 3.77 -3.18 -2.55
N ARG A 447 4.85 -2.84 -3.28
CA ARG A 447 4.76 -2.30 -4.65
C ARG A 447 4.34 -3.37 -5.65
N GLU A 448 4.90 -4.58 -5.54
CA GLU A 448 4.57 -5.72 -6.41
C GLU A 448 3.09 -6.13 -6.25
N LEU A 449 2.57 -6.13 -5.01
CA LEU A 449 1.16 -6.34 -4.72
C LEU A 449 0.27 -5.22 -5.32
N ALA A 450 0.66 -3.96 -5.17
CA ALA A 450 -0.09 -2.84 -5.73
C ALA A 450 -0.14 -2.90 -7.27
N GLN A 451 0.97 -3.24 -7.93
CA GLN A 451 1.00 -3.45 -9.39
C GLN A 451 0.12 -4.64 -9.79
N SER A 452 0.17 -5.76 -9.06
CA SER A 452 -0.69 -6.92 -9.32
C SER A 452 -2.18 -6.62 -9.20
N ILE A 453 -2.59 -5.71 -8.30
CA ILE A 453 -3.97 -5.22 -8.22
C ILE A 453 -4.32 -4.39 -9.46
N ILE A 454 -3.49 -3.42 -9.84
CA ILE A 454 -3.69 -2.59 -11.05
C ILE A 454 -3.81 -3.45 -12.31
N ASP A 455 -2.95 -4.47 -12.47
CA ASP A 455 -2.97 -5.36 -13.62
C ASP A 455 -4.23 -6.25 -13.65
N ARG A 456 -4.73 -6.68 -12.49
CA ARG A 456 -6.00 -7.41 -12.36
C ARG A 456 -7.20 -6.52 -12.67
N ASP A 457 -7.24 -5.31 -12.14
CA ASP A 457 -8.32 -4.36 -12.40
C ASP A 457 -8.36 -3.99 -13.89
N LYS A 458 -7.20 -3.81 -14.53
CA LYS A 458 -7.10 -3.62 -15.98
C LYS A 458 -7.64 -4.83 -16.75
N ALA A 459 -7.26 -6.05 -16.37
CA ALA A 459 -7.76 -7.27 -17.00
C ALA A 459 -9.29 -7.42 -16.83
N ILE A 460 -9.84 -7.14 -15.64
CA ILE A 460 -11.28 -7.15 -15.35
C ILE A 460 -12.00 -6.12 -16.24
N ASN A 461 -11.51 -4.89 -16.33
CA ASN A 461 -12.08 -3.87 -17.20
C ASN A 461 -12.04 -4.27 -18.70
N ASP A 462 -10.98 -4.95 -19.15
CA ASP A 462 -10.89 -5.47 -20.52
C ASP A 462 -11.75 -6.73 -20.75
N TYR A 463 -12.17 -7.45 -19.70
CA TYR A 463 -13.24 -8.45 -19.79
C TYR A 463 -14.63 -7.82 -19.82
N LEU A 464 -14.89 -6.79 -19.01
CA LEU A 464 -16.16 -6.06 -19.02
C LEU A 464 -16.44 -5.45 -20.39
N LYS A 465 -15.47 -4.74 -21.00
CA LYS A 465 -15.59 -4.22 -22.38
C LYS A 465 -15.93 -5.31 -23.42
N LYS A 466 -15.42 -6.54 -23.26
CA LYS A 466 -15.73 -7.68 -24.15
C LYS A 466 -17.14 -8.23 -23.92
N ILE A 467 -17.65 -8.16 -22.68
CA ILE A 467 -19.04 -8.47 -22.36
C ILE A 467 -19.96 -7.40 -22.96
N ASP A 468 -19.67 -6.11 -22.77
CA ASP A 468 -20.44 -5.00 -23.34
C ASP A 468 -20.49 -5.05 -24.87
N SER A 469 -19.35 -5.31 -25.51
CA SER A 469 -19.26 -5.55 -26.96
C SER A 469 -20.19 -6.69 -27.40
N LYS A 470 -20.14 -7.84 -26.72
CA LYS A 470 -21.02 -8.98 -27.03
C LYS A 470 -22.50 -8.72 -26.74
N MET A 471 -22.81 -7.90 -25.74
CA MET A 471 -24.19 -7.46 -25.47
C MET A 471 -24.70 -6.53 -26.57
N GLN A 472 -23.85 -5.66 -27.13
CA GLN A 472 -24.18 -4.87 -28.32
C GLN A 472 -24.34 -5.74 -29.57
N ASP A 473 -23.46 -6.74 -29.77
CA ASP A 473 -23.59 -7.72 -30.86
C ASP A 473 -24.93 -8.48 -30.76
N LEU A 474 -25.27 -9.00 -29.57
CA LEU A 474 -26.55 -9.68 -29.30
C LEU A 474 -27.77 -8.78 -29.54
N ASN A 475 -27.76 -7.54 -29.02
CA ASN A 475 -28.83 -6.56 -29.28
C ASN A 475 -28.96 -6.22 -30.78
N SER A 476 -27.85 -6.27 -31.55
CA SER A 476 -27.88 -6.06 -33.00
C SER A 476 -28.43 -7.28 -33.74
N PHE A 477 -28.11 -8.49 -33.27
CA PHE A 477 -28.62 -9.75 -33.79
C PHE A 477 -30.13 -9.89 -33.53
N GLU A 478 -30.59 -9.60 -32.31
CA GLU A 478 -32.01 -9.63 -31.94
C GLU A 478 -32.83 -8.68 -32.83
N LYS A 479 -32.36 -7.45 -33.07
CA LYS A 479 -33.02 -6.49 -33.97
C LYS A 479 -33.08 -6.97 -35.42
N ARG A 480 -32.02 -7.62 -35.93
CA ARG A 480 -32.02 -8.23 -37.28
C ARG A 480 -33.00 -9.38 -37.35
N PHE A 481 -32.92 -10.32 -36.41
CA PHE A 481 -33.79 -11.49 -36.31
C PHE A 481 -35.27 -11.11 -36.19
N ALA A 482 -35.61 -10.12 -35.35
CA ALA A 482 -36.97 -9.61 -35.23
C ALA A 482 -37.48 -8.99 -36.55
N SER A 483 -36.63 -8.26 -37.28
CA SER A 483 -36.97 -7.70 -38.60
C SER A 483 -37.14 -8.78 -39.68
N GLU A 484 -36.27 -9.79 -39.68
CA GLU A 484 -36.35 -10.95 -40.60
C GLU A 484 -37.59 -11.81 -40.32
N VAL A 485 -37.93 -12.05 -39.05
CA VAL A 485 -39.13 -12.81 -38.64
C VAL A 485 -40.41 -12.03 -38.93
N ALA A 486 -40.45 -10.71 -38.68
CA ALA A 486 -41.60 -9.88 -39.05
C ALA A 486 -41.82 -9.91 -40.58
N GLY A 487 -40.76 -9.67 -41.36
CA GLY A 487 -40.80 -9.74 -42.83
C GLY A 487 -40.97 -11.15 -43.42
N LEU A 488 -41.02 -12.19 -42.58
CA LEU A 488 -41.46 -13.55 -42.92
C LEU A 488 -42.93 -13.77 -42.57
N ILE A 489 -43.40 -13.29 -41.41
CA ILE A 489 -44.80 -13.35 -41.00
C ILE A 489 -45.68 -12.57 -41.98
N ASP A 490 -45.29 -11.36 -42.38
CA ASP A 490 -45.97 -10.54 -43.39
C ASP A 490 -46.01 -11.20 -44.79
N LYS A 491 -45.24 -12.26 -45.01
CA LYS A 491 -45.19 -13.05 -46.26
C LYS A 491 -45.88 -14.41 -46.18
N ILE A 492 -46.47 -14.77 -45.03
CA ILE A 492 -47.38 -15.91 -44.94
C ILE A 492 -48.74 -15.44 -45.45
N PRO A 493 -49.24 -15.93 -46.60
CA PRO A 493 -50.56 -15.53 -47.08
C PRO A 493 -51.65 -16.04 -46.14
N GLU A 494 -52.72 -15.27 -45.94
CA GLU A 494 -53.88 -15.66 -45.13
C GLU A 494 -54.75 -16.75 -45.82
N GLU A 495 -54.20 -17.96 -46.00
CA GLU A 495 -54.94 -19.14 -46.48
C GLU A 495 -55.93 -19.70 -45.44
N LYS A 496 -56.89 -18.86 -44.97
CA LYS A 496 -58.10 -19.28 -44.24
C LYS A 496 -59.25 -18.25 -44.22
N GLY A 497 -59.43 -17.44 -45.27
CA GLY A 497 -60.52 -16.45 -45.35
C GLY A 497 -61.86 -16.91 -45.98
N SER A 498 -61.87 -17.91 -46.88
CA SER A 498 -62.88 -17.95 -47.97
C SER A 498 -63.74 -19.24 -48.11
N LYS A 499 -63.98 -20.01 -47.03
CA LYS A 499 -64.91 -21.17 -47.06
C LYS A 499 -65.88 -21.23 -45.87
N LYS A 500 -66.83 -20.27 -45.79
CA LYS A 500 -67.93 -20.35 -44.80
C LYS A 500 -69.24 -19.62 -45.19
N ASN A 501 -69.70 -19.75 -46.44
CA ASN A 501 -70.96 -19.11 -46.87
C ASN A 501 -71.76 -19.91 -47.92
N SER A 502 -72.10 -21.18 -47.62
CA SER A 502 -72.91 -22.03 -48.53
C SER A 502 -73.71 -23.13 -47.80
N LEU A 503 -74.41 -22.80 -46.71
CA LEU A 503 -75.26 -23.78 -45.98
C LEU A 503 -76.44 -23.15 -45.21
N LYS A 504 -77.18 -22.25 -45.88
CA LYS A 504 -78.49 -21.73 -45.43
C LYS A 504 -79.46 -21.55 -46.61
N ASN A 505 -79.99 -22.66 -47.15
CA ASN A 505 -81.30 -22.72 -47.80
C ASN A 505 -81.66 -24.15 -48.24
N GLN A 506 -82.29 -24.94 -47.35
CA GLN A 506 -83.17 -26.07 -47.70
C GLN A 506 -83.91 -26.61 -46.46
N LYS A 507 -84.87 -25.81 -45.94
CA LYS A 507 -85.93 -26.26 -45.01
C LYS A 507 -87.16 -25.35 -45.11
N SER A 508 -87.88 -25.41 -46.23
CA SER A 508 -89.28 -25.02 -46.30
C SER A 508 -89.93 -25.58 -47.57
N LYS A 509 -91.06 -26.28 -47.38
CA LYS A 509 -91.77 -27.14 -48.35
C LYS A 509 -90.97 -28.37 -48.78
#